data_AF-A0A5B7CTZ3-F1
#
_entry.id   AF-A0A5B7CTZ3-F1
#
_cell.length_a   1.000
_cell.length_b   1.000
_cell.length_c   1.000
_cell.angle_alpha   90.00
_cell.angle_beta   90.00
_cell.angle_gamma   90.00
#
_symmetry.space_group_name_H-M   'P 1'
#
loop_
_entity.id
_entity.type
_entity.pdbx_description
1 polymer ?
#
loop_
_entity_poly.entity_id
_entity_poly.type
_entity_poly.pdbx_seq_one_letter_code
_entity_poly.pdbx_strand_id
1 'polypeptide(L)'
;MESLSTGVIADIVNGGHPEKPVVQILTMKRIPSGSQERWRLLLSDGKWSSSFAMLATQLNPKVDSGDITNNCIIRMDRYVCNTVQENKKVGFSNGI
;
A
#
# COMPACT_ATOMS: atom_id res chain seq x y z
N MET A 1 20.91 -8.80 7.15
CA MET A 1 19.79 -7.85 7.10
C MET A 1 19.35 -7.80 5.65
N GLU A 2 18.08 -8.09 5.35
CA GLU A 2 17.58 -7.86 4.00
C GLU A 2 17.57 -6.35 3.74
N SER A 3 18.25 -5.93 2.68
CA SER A 3 18.26 -4.54 2.24
C SER A 3 16.91 -4.21 1.62
N LEU A 4 16.37 -3.03 1.92
CA LEU A 4 15.17 -2.54 1.25
C LEU A 4 15.44 -2.39 -0.25
N SER A 5 14.44 -2.70 -1.08
CA SER A 5 14.50 -2.54 -2.53
C SER A 5 14.37 -1.06 -2.89
N THR A 6 15.46 -0.31 -2.78
CA THR A 6 15.45 1.15 -2.95
C THR A 6 14.97 1.59 -4.34
N GLY A 7 14.04 2.55 -4.38
CA GLY A 7 13.46 3.10 -5.62
C GLY A 7 12.26 2.32 -6.15
N VAL A 8 11.92 1.18 -5.55
CA VAL A 8 10.87 0.28 -6.02
C VAL A 8 9.48 0.86 -5.91
N ILE A 9 9.23 1.75 -4.94
CA ILE A 9 7.93 2.40 -4.82
C ILE A 9 7.68 3.30 -6.03
N ALA A 10 8.70 4.04 -6.49
CA ALA A 10 8.58 4.87 -7.68
C ALA A 10 8.38 4.01 -8.94
N ASP A 11 9.11 2.89 -9.06
CA ASP A 11 8.95 1.95 -10.18
C ASP A 11 7.52 1.41 -10.25
N ILE A 12 6.99 0.93 -9.12
CA ILE A 12 5.61 0.45 -8.99
C ILE A 12 4.59 1.52 -9.38
N VAL A 13 4.75 2.76 -8.90
CA VAL A 13 3.84 3.87 -9.21
C VAL A 13 3.87 4.23 -10.71
N ASN A 14 5.02 4.08 -11.36
CA ASN A 14 5.16 4.31 -12.81
C ASN A 14 4.68 3.12 -13.67
N GLY A 15 4.07 2.09 -13.07
CA GLY A 15 3.55 0.92 -13.78
C GLY A 15 4.53 -0.25 -13.87
N GLY A 16 5.68 -0.16 -13.19
CA GLY A 16 6.59 -1.27 -13.01
C GLY A 16 5.98 -2.39 -12.16
N HIS A 17 6.46 -3.61 -12.39
CA HIS A 17 6.06 -4.81 -11.65
C HIS A 17 7.28 -5.56 -11.11
N PRO A 18 8.09 -4.92 -10.25
CA PRO A 18 9.28 -5.54 -9.66
C PRO A 18 8.92 -6.82 -8.92
N GLU A 19 9.75 -7.85 -9.08
CA GLU A 19 9.54 -9.14 -8.43
C GLU A 19 9.99 -9.11 -6.96
N LYS A 20 9.11 -9.58 -6.07
CA LYS A 20 9.38 -9.78 -4.64
C LYS A 20 10.09 -8.60 -3.95
N PRO A 21 9.60 -7.35 -4.08
CA PRO A 21 10.28 -6.21 -3.50
C PRO A 21 10.23 -6.26 -1.98
N VAL A 22 11.33 -5.84 -1.34
CA VAL A 22 11.47 -5.75 0.12
C VAL A 22 11.26 -4.30 0.53
N VAL A 23 10.24 -4.05 1.35
CA VAL A 23 9.86 -2.70 1.82
C VAL A 23 9.59 -2.72 3.32
N GLN A 24 9.69 -1.57 3.95
CA GLN A 24 9.35 -1.40 5.36
C GLN A 24 7.94 -0.85 5.50
N ILE A 25 7.16 -1.41 6.42
CA ILE A 25 5.91 -0.80 6.89
C ILE A 25 6.30 0.23 7.96
N LEU A 26 6.17 1.52 7.68
CA LEU A 26 6.39 2.57 8.68
C LEU A 26 5.20 2.66 9.65
N THR A 27 3.98 2.62 9.11
CA THR A 27 2.77 2.77 9.92
C THR A 27 1.59 2.07 9.26
N MET A 28 0.70 1.52 10.08
CA MET A 28 -0.57 0.92 9.68
C MET A 28 -1.72 1.71 10.29
N LYS A 29 -2.72 2.04 9.46
CA LYS A 29 -3.93 2.73 9.91
C LYS A 29 -5.16 1.95 9.48
N ARG A 30 -6.02 1.59 10.43
CA ARG A 30 -7.32 1.01 10.16
C ARG A 30 -8.21 2.03 9.45
N ILE A 31 -8.84 1.62 8.35
CA ILE A 31 -9.82 2.40 7.60
C ILE A 31 -11.21 1.86 7.95
N PRO A 32 -12.18 2.72 8.31
CA PRO A 32 -13.58 2.33 8.40
C PRO A 32 -14.07 1.89 7.01
N SER A 33 -14.47 0.63 6.86
CA SER A 33 -14.98 0.10 5.59
C SER A 33 -16.14 -0.86 5.85
N GLY A 34 -17.26 -0.33 6.34
CA GLY A 34 -18.48 -1.11 6.57
C GLY A 34 -18.21 -2.38 7.39
N SER A 35 -18.56 -3.55 6.83
CA SER A 35 -18.43 -4.86 7.47
C SER A 35 -17.02 -5.49 7.38
N GLN A 36 -16.09 -4.92 6.60
CA GLN A 36 -14.74 -5.47 6.44
C GLN A 36 -13.67 -4.51 6.96
N GLU A 37 -12.79 -5.02 7.79
CA GLU A 37 -11.63 -4.27 8.25
C GLU A 37 -10.59 -4.15 7.13
N ARG A 38 -10.19 -2.91 6.84
CA ARG A 38 -9.15 -2.61 5.85
C ARG A 38 -8.04 -1.83 6.52
N TRP A 39 -6.80 -2.16 6.20
CA TRP A 39 -5.62 -1.47 6.72
C TRP A 39 -4.92 -0.70 5.60
N ARG A 40 -4.73 0.61 5.79
CA ARG A 40 -3.84 1.42 4.98
C ARG A 40 -2.43 1.28 5.51
N LEU A 41 -1.47 1.04 4.63
CA LEU A 41 -0.07 0.92 4.96
C LEU A 41 0.68 2.15 4.44
N LEU A 42 1.52 2.73 5.29
CA LEU A 42 2.59 3.62 4.87
C LEU A 42 3.85 2.76 4.65
N LEU A 43 4.19 2.52 3.40
CA LEU A 43 5.37 1.75 3.01
C LEU A 43 6.56 2.67 2.74
N SER A 44 7.77 2.18 2.95
CA SER A 44 9.03 2.84 2.61
C SER A 44 9.99 1.86 1.97
N ASP A 45 10.67 2.28 0.91
CA ASP A 45 11.75 1.52 0.26
C ASP A 45 13.15 2.02 0.66
N GLY A 46 13.23 2.92 1.64
CA GLY A 46 14.46 3.59 2.09
C GLY A 46 14.77 4.90 1.34
N LYS A 47 14.10 5.18 0.22
CA LYS A 47 14.22 6.45 -0.52
C LYS A 47 12.88 7.18 -0.64
N TRP A 48 11.83 6.44 -0.95
CA TRP A 48 10.47 6.94 -1.12
C TRP A 48 9.54 6.27 -0.12
N SER A 49 8.47 6.98 0.23
CA SER A 49 7.39 6.44 1.06
C SER A 49 6.04 6.66 0.40
N SER A 50 5.13 5.69 0.52
CA SER A 50 3.80 5.74 -0.10
C SER A 50 2.72 5.23 0.84
N SER A 51 1.62 5.99 0.98
CA SER A 51 0.44 5.65 1.79
C SER A 51 -0.74 5.12 0.96
N PHE A 52 -0.48 4.74 -0.29
CA PHE A 52 -1.49 4.20 -1.21
C PHE A 52 -1.66 2.68 -1.11
N ALA A 53 -0.79 2.00 -0.35
CA ALA A 53 -0.87 0.56 -0.17
C ALA A 53 -2.00 0.18 0.81
N MET A 54 -2.72 -0.89 0.46
CA MET A 54 -3.71 -1.52 1.34
C MET A 54 -3.29 -2.96 1.63
N LEU A 55 -3.46 -3.38 2.89
CA LEU A 55 -3.29 -4.78 3.26
C LEU A 55 -4.45 -5.60 2.66
N ALA A 56 -4.13 -6.74 2.07
CA ALA A 56 -5.14 -7.70 1.65
C ALA A 56 -5.89 -8.22 2.89
N THR A 57 -7.22 -8.24 2.86
CA THR A 57 -8.06 -8.61 4.02
C THR A 57 -7.79 -10.04 4.52
N GLN A 58 -7.33 -10.93 3.65
CA GLN A 58 -6.85 -12.27 3.99
C GLN A 58 -5.65 -12.28 4.94
N LEU A 59 -4.92 -11.16 5.05
CA LEU A 59 -3.78 -10.98 5.95
C LEU A 59 -4.17 -10.24 7.25
N ASN A 60 -5.44 -9.86 7.43
CA ASN A 60 -5.89 -9.23 8.69
C ASN A 60 -5.56 -10.08 9.93
N PRO A 61 -5.75 -11.43 9.93
CA PRO A 61 -5.40 -12.25 11.09
C PRO A 61 -3.91 -12.17 11.47
N LYS A 62 -3.02 -11.85 10.51
CA LYS A 62 -1.60 -11.65 10.79
C LYS A 62 -1.33 -10.36 11.56
N VAL A 63 -2.14 -9.32 11.34
CA VAL A 63 -2.09 -8.10 12.15
C VAL A 63 -2.53 -8.42 13.58
N ASP A 64 -3.63 -9.18 13.73
CA ASP A 64 -4.17 -9.56 15.03
C ASP A 64 -3.20 -10.44 15.83
N SER A 65 -2.48 -11.34 15.15
CA SER A 65 -1.45 -12.20 15.76
C SER A 65 -0.14 -11.47 16.11
N GLY A 66 0.07 -10.24 15.62
CA GLY A 66 1.32 -9.50 15.78
C GLY A 66 2.44 -9.87 14.80
N ASP A 67 2.19 -10.75 13.82
CA ASP A 67 3.12 -11.05 12.72
C ASP A 67 3.42 -9.81 11.86
N ILE A 68 2.42 -8.95 11.66
CA ILE A 68 2.53 -7.71 10.89
C ILE A 68 2.31 -6.54 11.84
N THR A 69 3.35 -5.74 12.02
CA THR A 69 3.37 -4.61 12.97
C THR A 69 3.98 -3.37 12.33
N ASN A 70 3.79 -2.22 13.00
CA ASN A 70 4.50 -1.01 12.62
C ASN A 70 6.02 -1.24 12.69
N ASN A 71 6.74 -0.64 11.75
CA ASN A 71 8.19 -0.73 11.57
C ASN A 71 8.73 -2.09 11.08
N CYS A 72 7.87 -3.07 10.77
CA CYS A 72 8.35 -4.35 10.24
C CYS A 72 8.80 -4.24 8.78
N ILE A 73 9.75 -5.11 8.39
CA ILE A 73 10.21 -5.26 7.01
C ILE A 73 9.48 -6.45 6.40
N ILE A 74 8.90 -6.24 5.21
CA ILE A 74 8.14 -7.26 4.50
C ILE A 74 8.69 -7.44 3.08
N ARG A 75 8.58 -8.67 2.57
CA ARG A 75 8.76 -8.99 1.17
C ARG A 75 7.40 -9.20 0.51
N MET A 76 7.13 -8.47 -0.56
CA MET A 76 5.85 -8.54 -1.26
C MET A 76 5.88 -9.60 -2.35
N ASP A 77 5.59 -10.86 -2.01
CA ASP A 77 5.59 -11.95 -2.99
C ASP A 77 4.46 -11.82 -4.03
N ARG A 78 3.34 -11.22 -3.65
CA ARG A 78 2.24 -10.86 -4.56
C ARG A 78 1.62 -9.54 -4.14
N TYR A 79 1.40 -8.66 -5.11
CA TYR A 79 0.72 -7.39 -4.92
C TYR A 79 -0.01 -7.00 -6.21
N VAL A 80 -1.02 -6.16 -6.08
CA VAL A 80 -1.81 -5.65 -7.20
C VAL A 80 -1.76 -4.14 -7.17
N CYS A 81 -1.37 -3.54 -8.29
CA CYS A 81 -1.34 -2.10 -8.48
C CYS A 81 -2.54 -1.70 -9.33
N ASN A 82 -3.54 -1.11 -8.69
CA ASN A 82 -4.66 -0.54 -9.42
C ASN A 82 -4.33 0.94 -9.70
N THR A 83 -3.95 1.25 -10.93
CA THR A 83 -3.83 2.63 -11.38
C THR A 83 -5.24 3.22 -11.43
N VAL A 84 -5.63 3.96 -10.39
CA VAL A 84 -6.87 4.73 -10.42
C VAL A 84 -6.65 5.86 -11.41
N GLN A 85 -7.04 5.64 -12.68
CA GLN A 85 -7.07 6.72 -13.66
C GLN A 85 -7.99 7.81 -13.12
N GLU A 86 -7.42 8.98 -12.87
CA GLU A 86 -8.10 10.15 -12.37
C GLU A 86 -8.95 10.79 -13.49
N ASN A 87 -9.94 10.06 -14.02
CA ASN A 87 -10.93 10.58 -14.95
C ASN A 87 -12.10 11.28 -14.21
N LYS A 88 -11.83 11.91 -13.05
CA LYS A 88 -12.81 12.79 -12.40
C LYS A 88 -12.68 14.20 -12.94
N LYS A 89 -13.17 14.44 -14.16
CA LYS A 89 -13.79 15.74 -14.44
C LYS A 89 -15.08 15.81 -13.62
N VAL A 90 -14.99 16.35 -12.41
CA VAL A 90 -16.16 16.88 -11.71
C VAL A 90 -16.64 18.09 -12.49
N GLY A 91 -17.53 17.84 -13.46
CA GLY A 91 -18.30 18.89 -14.10
C GLY A 91 -19.32 19.41 -13.10
N PHE A 92 -19.11 20.61 -12.57
CA PHE A 92 -20.18 21.36 -11.95
C PHE A 92 -21.18 21.73 -13.05
N SER A 93 -22.29 21.00 -13.17
CA SER A 93 -23.46 21.52 -13.87
C SER A 93 -24.10 22.58 -12.98
N ASN A 94 -23.64 23.82 -13.09
CA ASN A 94 -24.47 24.97 -12.76
C ASN A 94 -25.59 25.02 -13.79
N GLY A 95 -26.74 24.44 -13.45
CA GLY A 95 -27.99 24.59 -14.17
C GLY A 95 -28.95 25.37 -13.28
N ILE A 96 -29.30 26.56 -13.76
CA ILE A 96 -30.24 27.55 -13.22
C ILE A 96 -31.60 26.93 -12.89
#